data_AF-A0A3D0N6M0-F1
#
_entry.id   AF-A0A3D0N6M0-F1
#
_cell.length_a   1.000
_cell.length_b   1.000
_cell.length_c   1.000
_cell.angle_alpha   90.00
_cell.angle_beta   90.00
_cell.angle_gamma   90.00
#
_symmetry.space_group_name_H-M   'P 1'
#
loop_
_entity.id
_entity.type
_entity.pdbx_description
1 polymer ?
#
loop_
_entity_poly.entity_id
_entity_poly.type
_entity_poly.pdbx_seq_one_letter_code
_entity_poly.pdbx_strand_id
1 'polypeptide(L)'
;MAVAHEHQITIDHVAFIVNPSSGGGGGGRIYLAAADELRRHGVQIAAFETLRNGGAAPAVEAALRAGFTEIWVIGGDGTIQEALGPIIAADAVLGPIPGGTGNRLVEVVGSDCYDPVAQARWMMRQSVKRMDVGVVNGRYFTVRVGVGFEAVVASETEDDKSGLGNFAYVLATLRAARQIDSHHVRVTAEGKLLYEGRMVAGMFANMPVRVALRVPALEAANPRDGLLHMILVPERPGIEALWRWVTGIGPEPAEDEVIHFSGPRFTMNVEGGSLVHIDGEMAGRLEHLEVKCIAGGLRIRGLDLSANRRWPGI
;
A
#
# COMPACT_ATOMS: atom_id res chain seq x y z
N MET A 1 -15.95 -34.52 18.38
CA MET A 1 -15.27 -34.52 17.07
C MET A 1 -15.76 -33.31 16.30
N ALA A 2 -15.01 -32.22 16.29
CA ALA A 2 -15.33 -31.05 15.47
C ALA A 2 -15.02 -31.41 14.03
N VAL A 3 -16.04 -31.42 13.17
CA VAL A 3 -15.89 -31.57 11.74
C VAL A 3 -15.08 -30.37 11.25
N ALA A 4 -13.87 -30.62 10.76
CA ALA A 4 -13.09 -29.62 10.06
C ALA A 4 -13.90 -29.21 8.82
N HIS A 5 -14.45 -28.00 8.81
CA HIS A 5 -14.97 -27.40 7.58
C HIS A 5 -13.79 -27.23 6.63
N GLU A 6 -13.56 -28.23 5.76
CA GLU A 6 -12.77 -28.03 4.55
C GLU A 6 -13.37 -26.84 3.81
N HIS A 7 -12.67 -25.70 3.83
CA HIS A 7 -13.12 -24.52 3.12
C HIS A 7 -13.15 -24.85 1.63
N GLN A 8 -14.36 -24.98 1.10
CA GLN A 8 -14.65 -25.29 -0.29
C GLN A 8 -13.97 -24.27 -1.20
N ILE A 9 -13.44 -24.72 -2.34
CA ILE A 9 -12.83 -23.84 -3.33
C ILE A 9 -13.92 -22.96 -3.93
N THR A 10 -13.65 -21.67 -4.03
CA THR A 10 -14.64 -20.63 -4.36
C THR A 10 -14.39 -19.96 -5.72
N ILE A 11 -13.51 -20.56 -6.53
CA ILE A 11 -13.14 -20.11 -7.88
C ILE A 11 -13.12 -21.30 -8.85
N ASP A 12 -13.44 -21.01 -10.10
CA ASP A 12 -13.37 -21.95 -11.22
C ASP A 12 -12.41 -21.48 -12.32
N HIS A 13 -12.11 -20.18 -12.41
CA HIS A 13 -11.15 -19.60 -13.36
C HIS A 13 -10.30 -18.48 -12.73
N VAL A 14 -9.07 -18.32 -13.22
CA VAL A 14 -8.14 -17.23 -12.85
C VAL A 14 -7.34 -16.79 -14.08
N ALA A 15 -7.21 -15.48 -14.27
CA ALA A 15 -6.18 -14.90 -15.14
C ALA A 15 -5.01 -14.41 -14.29
N PHE A 16 -3.83 -14.96 -14.50
CA PHE A 16 -2.60 -14.44 -13.92
C PHE A 16 -2.06 -13.28 -14.75
N ILE A 17 -1.78 -12.17 -14.09
CA ILE A 17 -0.99 -11.07 -14.65
C ILE A 17 0.44 -11.26 -14.15
N VAL A 18 1.35 -11.58 -15.06
CA VAL A 18 2.70 -12.00 -14.73
C VAL A 18 3.67 -10.89 -15.10
N ASN A 19 4.32 -10.27 -14.12
CA ASN A 19 5.50 -9.45 -14.37
C ASN A 19 6.75 -10.34 -14.31
N PRO A 20 7.37 -10.71 -15.44
CA PRO A 20 8.51 -11.65 -15.43
C PRO A 20 9.73 -11.09 -14.69
N SER A 21 9.85 -9.76 -14.61
CA SER A 21 11.00 -9.06 -14.01
C SER A 21 10.88 -8.92 -12.49
N SER A 22 9.70 -9.18 -11.91
CA SER A 22 9.48 -9.05 -10.47
C SER A 22 10.37 -10.00 -9.66
N GLY A 23 10.83 -9.54 -8.49
CA GLY A 23 11.57 -10.36 -7.52
C GLY A 23 12.95 -10.81 -8.00
N GLY A 24 13.59 -10.05 -8.90
CA GLY A 24 14.87 -10.42 -9.50
C GLY A 24 14.74 -11.37 -10.70
N GLY A 25 13.63 -11.28 -11.45
CA GLY A 25 13.38 -12.12 -12.63
C GLY A 25 12.66 -13.44 -12.33
N GLY A 26 12.02 -13.56 -11.16
CA GLY A 26 11.40 -14.80 -10.68
C GLY A 26 9.91 -14.96 -11.05
N GLY A 27 9.26 -13.92 -11.58
CA GLY A 27 7.81 -13.88 -11.77
C GLY A 27 7.24 -15.04 -12.60
N GLY A 28 7.94 -15.43 -13.67
CA GLY A 28 7.53 -16.58 -14.49
C GLY A 28 7.57 -17.92 -13.73
N ARG A 29 8.58 -18.12 -12.86
CA ARG A 29 8.68 -19.32 -12.02
C ARG A 29 7.59 -19.36 -10.96
N ILE A 30 7.29 -18.20 -10.36
CA ILE A 30 6.18 -18.04 -9.41
C ILE A 30 4.86 -18.43 -10.09
N TYR A 31 4.60 -17.89 -11.29
CA TYR A 31 3.43 -18.23 -12.07
C TYR A 31 3.31 -19.73 -12.30
N LEU A 32 4.36 -20.38 -12.81
CA LEU A 32 4.31 -21.81 -13.11
C LEU A 32 3.94 -22.65 -11.88
N ALA A 33 4.54 -22.35 -10.72
CA ALA A 33 4.26 -23.07 -9.48
C ALA A 33 2.85 -22.80 -8.94
N ALA A 34 2.40 -21.54 -8.94
CA ALA A 34 1.05 -21.18 -8.49
C ALA A 34 -0.04 -21.74 -9.43
N ALA A 35 0.16 -21.67 -10.73
CA ALA A 35 -0.77 -22.19 -11.73
C ALA A 35 -0.89 -23.72 -11.66
N ASP A 36 0.24 -24.43 -11.50
CA ASP A 36 0.25 -25.88 -11.29
C ASP A 36 -0.51 -26.26 -10.02
N GLU A 37 -0.33 -25.52 -8.93
CA GLU A 37 -1.11 -25.73 -7.71
C GLU A 37 -2.62 -25.55 -7.96
N LEU A 38 -3.04 -24.45 -8.59
CA LEU A 38 -4.46 -24.19 -8.88
C LEU A 38 -5.09 -25.25 -9.79
N ARG A 39 -4.36 -25.71 -10.80
CA ARG A 39 -4.82 -26.75 -11.75
C ARG A 39 -5.09 -28.08 -11.06
N ARG A 40 -4.31 -28.46 -10.04
CA ARG A 40 -4.57 -29.67 -9.23
C ARG A 40 -5.94 -29.66 -8.57
N HIS A 41 -6.51 -28.47 -8.37
CA HIS A 41 -7.84 -28.30 -7.80
C HIS A 41 -8.93 -27.97 -8.84
N GLY A 42 -8.63 -28.15 -10.14
CA GLY A 42 -9.60 -27.98 -11.22
C GLY A 42 -9.86 -26.55 -11.66
N VAL A 43 -9.06 -25.57 -11.22
CA VAL A 43 -9.20 -24.17 -11.62
C VAL A 43 -8.64 -23.97 -13.03
N GLN A 44 -9.41 -23.32 -13.90
CA GLN A 44 -9.00 -22.94 -15.25
C GLN A 44 -8.07 -21.73 -15.22
N ILE A 45 -6.91 -21.82 -15.86
CA ILE A 45 -5.87 -20.80 -15.76
C ILE A 45 -5.49 -20.24 -17.13
N ALA A 46 -5.51 -18.92 -17.25
CA ALA A 46 -4.84 -18.18 -18.32
C ALA A 46 -3.74 -17.29 -17.74
N ALA A 47 -2.76 -16.92 -18.57
CA ALA A 47 -1.68 -16.02 -18.20
C ALA A 47 -1.52 -14.92 -19.23
N PHE A 48 -1.29 -13.71 -18.72
CA PHE A 48 -1.07 -12.50 -19.50
C PHE A 48 0.18 -11.83 -18.94
N GLU A 49 1.22 -11.75 -19.75
CA GLU A 49 2.48 -11.13 -19.34
C GLU A 49 2.39 -9.61 -19.45
N THR A 50 3.00 -8.91 -18.49
CA THR A 50 3.19 -7.46 -18.60
C THR A 50 4.16 -7.14 -19.73
N LEU A 51 4.13 -5.90 -20.21
CA LEU A 51 5.16 -5.41 -21.12
C LEU A 51 6.53 -5.34 -20.38
N ARG A 52 7.62 -5.18 -21.13
CA ARG A 52 8.95 -4.94 -20.52
C ARG A 52 8.93 -3.56 -19.84
N ASN A 53 9.46 -3.49 -18.61
CA ASN A 53 9.53 -2.29 -17.76
C ASN A 53 8.18 -1.75 -17.25
N GLY A 54 7.17 -2.61 -17.07
CA GLY A 54 5.85 -2.22 -16.57
C GLY A 54 4.73 -2.62 -17.55
N GLY A 55 3.54 -2.06 -17.40
CA GLY A 55 2.39 -2.36 -18.26
C GLY A 55 1.54 -3.52 -17.77
N ALA A 56 1.25 -3.57 -16.48
CA ALA A 56 0.22 -4.48 -15.96
C ALA A 56 -1.18 -4.13 -16.51
N ALA A 57 -1.48 -2.85 -16.72
CA ALA A 57 -2.78 -2.41 -17.23
C ALA A 57 -3.16 -3.06 -18.58
N PRO A 58 -2.34 -3.00 -19.65
CA PRO A 58 -2.63 -3.70 -20.91
C PRO A 58 -2.85 -5.22 -20.77
N ALA A 59 -2.11 -5.87 -19.85
CA ALA A 59 -2.26 -7.30 -19.59
C ALA A 59 -3.59 -7.62 -18.89
N VAL A 60 -3.99 -6.80 -17.92
CA VAL A 60 -5.32 -6.88 -17.29
C VAL A 60 -6.42 -6.68 -18.34
N GLU A 61 -6.32 -5.64 -19.17
CA GLU A 61 -7.32 -5.39 -20.21
C GLU A 61 -7.44 -6.54 -21.21
N ALA A 62 -6.33 -7.20 -21.55
CA ALA A 62 -6.36 -8.40 -22.38
C ALA A 62 -7.07 -9.56 -21.70
N ALA A 63 -6.83 -9.77 -20.40
CA ALA A 63 -7.53 -10.77 -19.60
C ALA A 63 -9.04 -10.50 -19.52
N LEU A 64 -9.43 -9.25 -19.27
CA LEU A 64 -10.81 -8.81 -19.23
C LEU A 64 -11.51 -9.02 -20.58
N ARG A 65 -10.87 -8.67 -21.70
CA ARG A 65 -11.40 -8.93 -23.06
C ARG A 65 -11.55 -10.43 -23.36
N ALA A 66 -10.74 -11.28 -22.74
CA ALA A 66 -10.85 -12.73 -22.82
C ALA A 66 -11.93 -13.31 -21.89
N GLY A 67 -12.64 -12.47 -21.13
CA GLY A 67 -13.77 -12.85 -20.27
C GLY A 67 -13.41 -13.19 -18.83
N PHE A 68 -12.16 -13.03 -18.42
CA PHE A 68 -11.74 -13.28 -17.04
C PHE A 68 -12.11 -12.11 -16.14
N THR A 69 -12.70 -12.41 -14.98
CA THR A 69 -13.02 -11.38 -13.95
C THR A 69 -12.33 -11.64 -12.60
N GLU A 70 -11.64 -12.77 -12.46
CA GLU A 70 -10.76 -13.11 -11.34
C GLU A 70 -9.31 -12.91 -11.78
N ILE A 71 -8.71 -11.79 -11.39
CA ILE A 71 -7.41 -11.29 -11.87
C ILE A 71 -6.38 -11.41 -10.75
N TRP A 72 -5.42 -12.32 -10.90
CA TRP A 72 -4.38 -12.55 -9.90
C TRP A 72 -3.05 -11.99 -10.37
N VAL A 73 -2.51 -11.02 -9.64
CA VAL A 73 -1.35 -10.24 -10.08
C VAL A 73 -0.10 -10.74 -9.34
N ILE A 74 0.89 -11.21 -10.10
CA ILE A 74 2.19 -11.62 -9.60
C ILE A 74 3.17 -10.47 -9.82
N GLY A 75 3.52 -9.78 -8.74
CA GLY A 75 4.45 -8.66 -8.78
C GLY A 75 4.63 -7.96 -7.44
N GLY A 76 5.35 -6.85 -7.46
CA GLY A 76 5.44 -5.91 -6.34
C GLY A 76 4.33 -4.86 -6.36
N ASP A 77 4.42 -3.89 -5.45
CA ASP A 77 3.42 -2.84 -5.27
C ASP A 77 3.23 -1.98 -6.53
N GLY A 78 4.28 -1.65 -7.26
CA GLY A 78 4.18 -0.95 -8.55
C GLY A 78 3.39 -1.73 -9.62
N THR A 79 3.57 -3.06 -9.70
CA THR A 79 2.79 -3.89 -10.65
C THR A 79 1.31 -3.94 -10.25
N ILE A 80 1.03 -4.00 -8.95
CA ILE A 80 -0.35 -3.91 -8.44
C ILE A 80 -0.95 -2.54 -8.77
N GLN A 81 -0.23 -1.44 -8.52
CA GLN A 81 -0.70 -0.08 -8.80
C GLN A 81 -1.11 0.10 -10.26
N GLU A 82 -0.29 -0.38 -11.19
CA GLU A 82 -0.61 -0.35 -12.63
C GLU A 82 -1.84 -1.19 -12.97
N ALA A 83 -2.06 -2.31 -12.28
CA ALA A 83 -3.19 -3.20 -12.53
C ALA A 83 -4.52 -2.65 -11.97
N LEU A 84 -4.50 -1.80 -10.95
CA LEU A 84 -5.70 -1.33 -10.23
C LEU A 84 -6.72 -0.68 -11.16
N GLY A 85 -6.29 0.22 -12.04
CA GLY A 85 -7.20 1.00 -12.90
C GLY A 85 -8.18 0.15 -13.70
N PRO A 86 -7.70 -0.75 -14.59
CA PRO A 86 -8.59 -1.61 -15.36
C PRO A 86 -9.36 -2.62 -14.50
N ILE A 87 -8.79 -3.13 -13.38
CA ILE A 87 -9.50 -4.03 -12.46
C ILE A 87 -10.72 -3.32 -11.84
N ILE A 88 -10.51 -2.11 -11.31
CA ILE A 88 -11.56 -1.30 -10.68
C ILE A 88 -12.62 -0.91 -11.72
N ALA A 89 -12.20 -0.47 -12.91
CA ALA A 89 -13.12 -0.07 -13.98
C ALA A 89 -14.05 -1.22 -14.42
N ALA A 90 -13.59 -2.47 -14.34
CA ALA A 90 -14.37 -3.65 -14.68
C ALA A 90 -15.12 -4.30 -13.50
N ASP A 91 -15.02 -3.75 -12.29
CA ASP A 91 -15.46 -4.41 -11.02
C ASP A 91 -14.95 -5.87 -10.93
N ALA A 92 -13.73 -6.10 -11.42
CA ALA A 92 -13.06 -7.40 -11.36
C ALA A 92 -12.46 -7.65 -9.97
N VAL A 93 -12.21 -8.92 -9.65
CA VAL A 93 -11.64 -9.35 -8.38
C VAL A 93 -10.12 -9.38 -8.49
N LEU A 94 -9.43 -8.69 -7.57
CA LEU A 94 -7.98 -8.76 -7.42
C LEU A 94 -7.58 -9.89 -6.46
N GLY A 95 -6.59 -10.69 -6.86
CA GLY A 95 -5.82 -11.58 -5.98
C GLY A 95 -4.34 -11.22 -6.00
N PRO A 96 -3.78 -10.56 -4.97
CA PRO A 96 -2.36 -10.24 -4.95
C PRO A 96 -1.52 -11.50 -4.65
N ILE A 97 -0.52 -11.77 -5.49
CA ILE A 97 0.49 -12.81 -5.29
C ILE A 97 1.85 -12.13 -5.08
N PRO A 98 2.54 -12.39 -3.95
CA PRO A 98 3.82 -11.74 -3.67
C PRO A 98 4.83 -12.09 -4.77
N GLY A 99 5.37 -11.07 -5.41
CA GLY A 99 6.42 -11.21 -6.42
C GLY A 99 7.49 -10.13 -6.30
N GLY A 100 7.29 -9.11 -5.48
CA GLY A 100 8.22 -8.01 -5.26
C GLY A 100 8.83 -7.99 -3.85
N THR A 101 9.40 -6.86 -3.48
CA THR A 101 10.05 -6.64 -2.16
C THR A 101 9.06 -6.15 -1.11
N GLY A 102 8.16 -5.22 -1.46
CA GLY A 102 7.22 -4.60 -0.51
C GLY A 102 5.99 -5.46 -0.22
N ASN A 103 5.27 -5.92 -1.27
CA ASN A 103 4.09 -6.81 -1.20
C ASN A 103 3.06 -6.40 -0.13
N ARG A 104 2.86 -5.10 0.11
CA ARG A 104 2.11 -4.60 1.27
C ARG A 104 0.63 -4.98 1.22
N LEU A 105 0.07 -5.10 0.02
CA LEU A 105 -1.30 -5.55 -0.13
C LEU A 105 -1.49 -7.02 0.31
N VAL A 106 -0.43 -7.85 0.26
CA VAL A 106 -0.47 -9.25 0.71
C VAL A 106 -0.61 -9.34 2.25
N GLU A 107 -0.01 -8.39 2.98
CA GLU A 107 -0.16 -8.29 4.44
C GLU A 107 -1.63 -8.14 4.83
N VAL A 108 -2.35 -7.26 4.12
CA VAL A 108 -3.71 -6.87 4.50
C VAL A 108 -4.78 -7.82 3.98
N VAL A 109 -4.48 -8.64 2.95
CA VAL A 109 -5.42 -9.71 2.58
C VAL A 109 -5.50 -10.80 3.67
N GLY A 110 -4.48 -10.95 4.52
CA GLY A 110 -4.58 -11.72 5.77
C GLY A 110 -4.06 -13.16 5.72
N SER A 111 -3.08 -13.43 4.85
CA SER A 111 -2.45 -14.76 4.78
C SER A 111 -1.19 -14.89 5.64
N ASP A 112 -0.57 -13.77 6.05
CA ASP A 112 0.81 -13.67 6.58
C ASP A 112 1.83 -14.53 5.82
N CYS A 113 1.53 -14.86 4.55
CA CYS A 113 2.25 -15.84 3.76
C CYS A 113 2.87 -15.17 2.55
N TYR A 114 4.16 -14.86 2.66
CA TYR A 114 4.96 -14.33 1.57
C TYR A 114 5.42 -15.41 0.58
N ASP A 115 5.10 -16.69 0.84
CA ASP A 115 5.29 -17.75 -0.15
C ASP A 115 4.18 -17.64 -1.23
N PRO A 116 4.54 -17.42 -2.50
CA PRO A 116 3.55 -17.15 -3.55
C PRO A 116 2.58 -18.32 -3.80
N VAL A 117 3.03 -19.56 -3.63
CA VAL A 117 2.23 -20.75 -3.90
C VAL A 117 1.24 -21.01 -2.77
N ALA A 118 1.69 -20.84 -1.53
CA ALA A 118 0.82 -20.92 -0.37
C ALA A 118 -0.19 -19.76 -0.34
N GLN A 119 0.20 -18.54 -0.75
CA GLN A 119 -0.73 -17.43 -0.95
C GLN A 119 -1.82 -17.79 -1.97
N ALA A 120 -1.43 -18.28 -3.15
CA ALA A 120 -2.36 -18.74 -4.18
C ALA A 120 -3.32 -19.80 -3.64
N ARG A 121 -2.79 -20.82 -2.94
CA ARG A 121 -3.57 -21.90 -2.31
C ARG A 121 -4.58 -21.37 -1.31
N TRP A 122 -4.17 -20.41 -0.49
CA TRP A 122 -5.01 -19.78 0.52
C TRP A 122 -6.14 -18.97 -0.14
N MET A 123 -5.82 -18.11 -1.11
CA MET A 123 -6.79 -17.23 -1.79
C MET A 123 -7.91 -18.00 -2.51
N MET A 124 -7.64 -19.20 -3.06
CA MET A 124 -8.67 -20.05 -3.70
C MET A 124 -9.87 -20.35 -2.78
N ARG A 125 -9.66 -20.31 -1.47
CA ARG A 125 -10.64 -20.67 -0.45
C ARG A 125 -11.27 -19.45 0.22
N GLN A 126 -10.84 -18.24 -0.14
CA GLN A 126 -11.31 -17.02 0.50
C GLN A 126 -12.49 -16.40 -0.23
N SER A 127 -13.44 -15.87 0.52
CA SER A 127 -14.50 -15.04 -0.04
C SER A 127 -13.95 -13.74 -0.62
N VAL A 128 -14.69 -13.17 -1.58
CA VAL A 128 -14.43 -11.83 -2.10
C VAL A 128 -14.97 -10.79 -1.10
N LYS A 129 -14.17 -9.76 -0.81
CA LYS A 129 -14.57 -8.59 -0.02
C LYS A 129 -14.45 -7.32 -0.86
N ARG A 130 -15.07 -6.25 -0.36
CA ARG A 130 -14.84 -4.89 -0.87
C ARG A 130 -13.86 -4.17 0.04
N MET A 131 -12.91 -3.50 -0.60
CA MET A 131 -11.86 -2.69 0.00
C MET A 131 -11.92 -1.29 -0.60
N ASP A 132 -11.66 -0.30 0.23
CA ASP A 132 -11.50 1.08 -0.16
C ASP A 132 -10.19 1.25 -0.94
N VAL A 133 -10.20 2.19 -1.89
CA VAL A 133 -9.02 2.54 -2.68
C VAL A 133 -8.83 4.04 -2.65
N GLY A 134 -7.62 4.47 -2.35
CA GLY A 134 -7.24 5.87 -2.43
C GLY A 134 -6.95 6.29 -3.87
N VAL A 135 -7.21 7.56 -4.17
CA VAL A 135 -6.83 8.19 -5.44
C VAL A 135 -6.16 9.51 -5.13
N VAL A 136 -4.95 9.73 -5.66
CA VAL A 136 -4.26 11.02 -5.64
C VAL A 136 -4.01 11.50 -7.07
N ASN A 137 -4.53 12.66 -7.44
CA ASN A 137 -4.35 13.25 -8.77
C ASN A 137 -4.63 12.26 -9.93
N GLY A 138 -5.63 11.38 -9.77
CA GLY A 138 -6.00 10.37 -10.76
C GLY A 138 -5.22 9.05 -10.68
N ARG A 139 -4.20 8.93 -9.82
CA ARG A 139 -3.45 7.68 -9.58
C ARG A 139 -4.03 6.93 -8.38
N TYR A 140 -4.29 5.64 -8.55
CA TYR A 140 -4.77 4.78 -7.47
C TYR A 140 -3.64 4.43 -6.49
N PHE A 141 -4.01 4.26 -5.22
CA PHE A 141 -3.16 3.70 -4.17
C PHE A 141 -3.99 2.85 -3.22
N THR A 142 -3.38 1.80 -2.69
CA THR A 142 -4.00 0.89 -1.74
C THR A 142 -3.51 1.10 -0.33
N VAL A 143 -2.27 1.57 -0.13
CA VAL A 143 -1.64 1.69 1.19
C VAL A 143 -1.59 3.14 1.62
N ARG A 144 -0.80 3.97 0.93
CA ARG A 144 -0.52 5.33 1.37
C ARG A 144 0.10 6.24 0.29
N VAL A 145 -0.01 7.55 0.53
CA VAL A 145 0.70 8.62 -0.18
C VAL A 145 1.54 9.39 0.82
N GLY A 146 2.85 9.46 0.59
CA GLY A 146 3.80 10.20 1.41
C GLY A 146 4.17 11.54 0.80
N VAL A 147 4.37 12.56 1.64
CA VAL A 147 4.75 13.93 1.22
C VAL A 147 5.89 14.45 2.11
N GLY A 148 6.90 15.08 1.51
CA GLY A 148 8.01 15.69 2.25
C GLY A 148 9.00 14.67 2.81
N PHE A 149 9.43 14.87 4.05
CA PHE A 149 10.45 14.02 4.68
C PHE A 149 10.05 12.52 4.71
N GLU A 150 8.75 12.23 4.80
CA GLU A 150 8.28 10.85 4.74
C GLU A 150 8.54 10.22 3.37
N ALA A 151 8.41 11.00 2.29
CA ALA A 151 8.75 10.53 0.95
C ALA A 151 10.24 10.19 0.79
N VAL A 152 11.11 10.97 1.45
CA VAL A 152 12.55 10.75 1.49
C VAL A 152 12.92 9.49 2.27
N VAL A 153 12.27 9.26 3.42
CA VAL A 153 12.53 8.06 4.23
C VAL A 153 12.07 6.79 3.49
N ALA A 154 10.89 6.83 2.87
CA ALA A 154 10.34 5.67 2.16
C ALA A 154 11.23 5.23 0.99
N SER A 155 11.70 6.18 0.16
CA SER A 155 12.56 5.87 -1.00
C SER A 155 13.87 5.22 -0.62
N GLU A 156 14.34 5.44 0.60
CA GLU A 156 15.62 4.92 1.09
C GLU A 156 15.40 3.56 1.78
N THR A 157 14.23 3.34 2.40
CA THR A 157 13.90 2.09 3.10
C THR A 157 13.67 0.86 2.20
N GLU A 158 13.38 1.05 0.91
CA GLU A 158 12.99 -0.04 -0.01
C GLU A 158 14.16 -0.91 -0.49
N ASP A 159 15.40 -0.44 -0.35
CA ASP A 159 16.61 -1.15 -0.81
C ASP A 159 17.20 -2.15 0.20
N ASP A 160 16.75 -2.16 1.46
CA ASP A 160 17.31 -3.03 2.52
C ASP A 160 16.30 -4.01 3.11
N LYS A 161 16.48 -5.29 2.79
CA LYS A 161 15.66 -6.41 3.29
C LYS A 161 15.91 -6.76 4.76
N SER A 162 16.94 -6.19 5.40
CA SER A 162 17.33 -6.58 6.77
C SER A 162 16.60 -5.81 7.88
N GLY A 163 15.90 -4.72 7.56
CA GLY A 163 15.25 -3.83 8.52
C GLY A 163 16.21 -3.06 9.44
N LEU A 164 17.51 -3.38 9.44
CA LEU A 164 18.51 -2.83 10.36
C LEU A 164 19.45 -1.80 9.72
N GLY A 165 19.80 -1.94 8.43
CA GLY A 165 20.70 -1.01 7.75
C GLY A 165 20.03 0.32 7.37
N ASN A 166 18.75 0.30 7.00
CA ASN A 166 17.99 1.52 6.67
C ASN A 166 17.55 2.35 7.88
N PHE A 167 17.41 1.72 9.05
CA PHE A 167 17.20 2.46 10.29
C PHE A 167 18.43 3.33 10.59
N ALA A 168 19.65 2.82 10.33
CA ALA A 168 20.90 3.57 10.49
C ALA A 168 21.04 4.72 9.49
N TYR A 169 20.50 4.60 8.27
CA TYR A 169 20.46 5.71 7.30
C TYR A 169 19.49 6.80 7.73
N VAL A 170 18.24 6.46 8.09
CA VAL A 170 17.29 7.43 8.67
C VAL A 170 17.89 8.09 9.91
N LEU A 171 18.60 7.31 10.75
CA LEU A 171 19.38 7.82 11.89
C LEU A 171 20.47 8.82 11.49
N ALA A 172 21.23 8.50 10.45
CA ALA A 172 22.34 9.30 9.95
C ALA A 172 21.84 10.57 9.29
N THR A 173 20.78 10.50 8.49
CA THR A 173 20.13 11.62 7.83
C THR A 173 19.50 12.56 8.85
N LEU A 174 18.79 12.04 9.85
CA LEU A 174 18.26 12.87 10.95
C LEU A 174 19.38 13.50 11.79
N ARG A 175 20.49 12.80 12.05
CA ARG A 175 21.62 13.37 12.81
C ARG A 175 22.47 14.36 11.99
N ALA A 176 22.55 14.18 10.67
CA ALA A 176 23.33 15.04 9.78
C ALA A 176 22.53 16.29 9.33
N ALA A 177 21.20 16.21 9.32
CA ALA A 177 20.33 17.32 8.98
C ALA A 177 20.41 18.42 10.07
N ARG A 178 20.96 19.59 9.71
CA ARG A 178 20.89 20.80 10.54
C ARG A 178 19.52 21.51 10.43
N GLN A 179 18.80 21.27 9.33
CA GLN A 179 17.42 21.68 9.08
C GLN A 179 16.75 20.57 8.27
N ILE A 180 15.54 20.18 8.64
CA ILE A 180 14.71 19.33 7.79
C ILE A 180 13.95 20.26 6.84
N ASP A 181 13.96 19.95 5.55
CA ASP A 181 13.17 20.71 4.58
C ASP A 181 11.70 20.71 5.00
N SER A 182 11.17 21.91 5.22
CA SER A 182 9.79 22.13 5.60
C SER A 182 9.11 23.06 4.60
N HIS A 183 7.88 22.72 4.25
CA HIS A 183 7.11 23.40 3.24
C HIS A 183 5.92 24.11 3.89
N HIS A 184 5.61 25.32 3.43
CA HIS A 184 4.32 25.92 3.77
C HIS A 184 3.23 25.16 3.02
N VAL A 185 2.26 24.64 3.75
CA VAL A 185 1.16 23.85 3.21
C VAL A 185 -0.18 24.41 3.63
N ARG A 186 -1.17 24.24 2.77
CA ARG A 186 -2.58 24.53 3.05
C ARG A 186 -3.39 23.28 2.77
N VAL A 187 -4.04 22.75 3.81
CA VAL A 187 -4.79 21.50 3.74
C VAL A 187 -6.26 21.75 4.04
N THR A 188 -7.12 21.26 3.16
CA THR A 188 -8.56 21.37 3.27
C THR A 188 -9.23 20.01 3.13
N ALA A 189 -10.40 19.86 3.73
CA ALA A 189 -11.32 18.76 3.49
C ALA A 189 -12.74 19.34 3.37
N GLU A 190 -13.48 18.92 2.35
CA GLU A 190 -14.86 19.36 2.12
C GLU A 190 -15.04 20.90 2.15
N GLY A 191 -14.05 21.63 1.64
CA GLY A 191 -14.04 23.10 1.61
C GLY A 191 -13.67 23.79 2.93
N LYS A 192 -13.44 23.04 4.01
CA LYS A 192 -12.98 23.57 5.30
C LYS A 192 -11.47 23.55 5.40
N LEU A 193 -10.89 24.60 5.94
CA LEU A 193 -9.46 24.64 6.27
C LEU A 193 -9.21 23.76 7.50
N LEU A 194 -8.34 22.76 7.34
CA LEU A 194 -7.91 21.88 8.42
C LEU A 194 -6.57 22.32 9.00
N TYR A 195 -5.64 22.73 8.14
CA TYR A 195 -4.29 23.14 8.54
C TYR A 195 -3.71 24.15 7.54
N GLU A 196 -3.02 25.15 8.07
CA GLU A 196 -2.20 26.09 7.29
C GLU A 196 -0.92 26.40 8.09
N GLY A 197 0.24 26.12 7.51
CA GLY A 197 1.53 26.31 8.19
C GLY A 197 2.66 25.48 7.62
N ARG A 198 3.78 25.44 8.33
CA ARG A 198 4.99 24.71 7.92
C ARG A 198 4.90 23.23 8.32
N MET A 199 5.03 22.36 7.34
CA MET A 199 5.02 20.90 7.47
C MET A 199 6.38 20.31 7.07
N VAL A 200 6.85 19.34 7.86
CA VAL A 200 8.03 18.53 7.56
C VAL A 200 7.66 17.23 6.83
N ALA A 201 6.60 16.57 7.28
CA ALA A 201 6.12 15.32 6.71
C ALA A 201 4.58 15.29 6.67
N GLY A 202 4.03 14.75 5.59
CA GLY A 202 2.60 14.50 5.45
C GLY A 202 2.37 13.09 4.91
N MET A 203 1.24 12.48 5.30
CA MET A 203 0.82 11.20 4.74
C MET A 203 -0.69 11.09 4.63
N PHE A 204 -1.18 10.44 3.59
CA PHE A 204 -2.55 9.95 3.47
C PHE A 204 -2.54 8.43 3.47
N ALA A 205 -3.13 7.79 4.47
CA ALA A 205 -3.17 6.35 4.63
C ALA A 205 -4.57 5.79 4.35
N ASN A 206 -4.64 4.68 3.62
CA ASN A 206 -5.86 3.90 3.36
C ASN A 206 -5.90 2.62 4.22
N MET A 207 -4.74 2.13 4.67
CA MET A 207 -4.61 0.93 5.53
C MET A 207 -3.83 1.28 6.79
N PRO A 208 -3.85 0.44 7.84
CA PRO A 208 -2.94 0.60 8.96
C PRO A 208 -1.49 0.66 8.46
N VAL A 209 -0.75 1.70 8.83
CA VAL A 209 0.67 1.82 8.46
C VAL A 209 1.50 1.86 9.73
N ARG A 210 2.29 0.81 9.99
CA ARG A 210 3.33 0.87 11.01
C ARG A 210 4.57 1.50 10.39
N VAL A 211 4.76 2.80 10.62
CA VAL A 211 6.02 3.50 10.35
C VAL A 211 6.83 3.60 11.65
N ALA A 212 8.11 3.94 11.55
CA ALA A 212 8.95 4.10 12.74
C ALA A 212 8.42 5.16 13.73
N LEU A 213 7.61 6.12 13.28
CA LEU A 213 6.92 7.07 14.15
C LEU A 213 5.82 6.39 14.97
N ARG A 214 5.94 6.44 16.30
CA ARG A 214 4.86 6.05 17.25
C ARG A 214 3.68 7.02 17.21
N VAL A 215 2.86 6.95 16.17
CA VAL A 215 1.62 7.73 16.04
C VAL A 215 0.45 6.77 16.08
N PRO A 216 -0.27 6.62 17.22
CA PRO A 216 -1.37 5.67 17.34
C PRO A 216 -2.47 5.80 16.27
N ALA A 217 -2.70 7.03 15.78
CA ALA A 217 -3.65 7.31 14.71
C ALA A 217 -3.35 6.58 13.39
N LEU A 218 -2.12 6.12 13.18
CA LEU A 218 -1.70 5.35 12.01
C LEU A 218 -2.19 3.92 12.02
N GLU A 219 -2.42 3.36 13.20
CA GLU A 219 -2.99 2.02 13.34
C GLU A 219 -4.52 2.03 13.22
N ALA A 220 -5.14 3.21 13.23
CA ALA A 220 -6.58 3.37 13.18
C ALA A 220 -7.18 3.30 11.77
N ALA A 221 -6.37 3.43 10.71
CA ALA A 221 -6.85 3.39 9.34
C ALA A 221 -7.52 2.05 9.02
N ASN A 222 -8.71 2.06 8.43
CA ASN A 222 -9.45 0.87 8.09
C ASN A 222 -9.85 0.94 6.61
N PRO A 223 -9.37 0.05 5.74
CA PRO A 223 -9.62 0.12 4.30
C PRO A 223 -11.05 -0.33 3.93
N ARG A 224 -12.04 -0.10 4.80
CA ARG A 224 -13.44 -0.50 4.66
C ARG A 224 -14.42 0.49 5.28
N ASP A 225 -13.95 1.63 5.80
CA ASP A 225 -14.80 2.62 6.48
C ASP A 225 -15.14 3.84 5.59
N GLY A 226 -14.60 3.89 4.37
CA GLY A 226 -14.78 4.96 3.40
C GLY A 226 -13.91 6.19 3.67
N LEU A 227 -12.92 6.10 4.56
CA LEU A 227 -12.09 7.22 4.98
C LEU A 227 -10.62 7.00 4.62
N LEU A 228 -9.91 8.11 4.41
CA LEU A 228 -8.46 8.17 4.45
C LEU A 228 -8.04 8.84 5.75
N HIS A 229 -6.88 8.43 6.26
CA HIS A 229 -6.25 9.01 7.44
C HIS A 229 -5.11 9.93 7.00
N MET A 230 -5.30 11.23 7.18
CA MET A 230 -4.29 12.24 6.94
C MET A 230 -3.49 12.51 8.21
N ILE A 231 -2.18 12.41 8.11
CA ILE A 231 -1.26 12.74 9.19
C ILE A 231 -0.29 13.81 8.73
N LEU A 232 -0.03 14.76 9.60
CA LEU A 232 0.84 15.89 9.34
C LEU A 232 1.76 16.11 10.54
N VAL A 233 3.06 16.21 10.26
CA VAL A 233 4.08 16.59 11.21
C VAL A 233 4.48 18.05 10.91
N PRO A 234 4.08 19.01 11.76
CA PRO A 234 4.51 20.40 11.62
C PRO A 234 6.04 20.53 11.78
N GLU A 235 6.58 21.70 11.49
CA GLU A 235 8.01 21.99 11.73
C GLU A 235 8.38 22.08 13.22
N ARG A 236 7.43 22.54 14.05
CA ARG A 236 7.67 22.92 15.45
C ARG A 236 8.19 21.82 16.40
N PRO A 237 7.85 20.52 16.27
CA PRO A 237 8.41 19.48 17.12
C PRO A 237 9.94 19.38 17.00
N GLY A 238 10.49 19.81 15.86
CA GLY A 238 11.91 19.77 15.61
C GLY A 238 12.46 18.34 15.50
N ILE A 239 13.76 18.25 15.23
CA ILE A 239 14.41 16.96 14.95
C ILE A 239 14.54 16.06 16.19
N GLU A 240 14.59 16.66 17.39
CA GLU A 240 14.67 15.93 18.65
C GLU A 240 13.37 15.18 18.98
N ALA A 241 12.21 15.78 18.69
CA ALA A 241 10.93 15.08 18.86
C ALA A 241 10.79 13.96 17.82
N LEU A 242 11.13 14.23 16.56
CA LEU A 242 11.14 13.22 15.51
C LEU A 242 12.04 12.02 15.88
N TRP A 243 13.21 12.30 16.45
CA TRP A 243 14.12 11.28 16.98
C TRP A 243 13.48 10.42 18.08
N ARG A 244 12.85 11.04 19.07
CA ARG A 244 12.15 10.32 20.15
C ARG A 244 11.09 9.37 19.59
N TRP A 245 10.31 9.84 18.61
CA TRP A 245 9.22 9.05 18.05
C TRP A 245 9.71 7.89 17.19
N VAL A 246 10.78 8.10 16.42
CA VAL A 246 11.42 7.05 15.61
C VAL A 246 12.07 5.99 16.50
N THR A 247 12.76 6.37 17.57
CA THR A 247 13.43 5.42 18.48
C THR A 247 12.49 4.78 19.49
N GLY A 248 11.30 5.36 19.68
CA GLY A 248 10.35 4.97 20.72
C GLY A 248 10.81 5.31 22.14
N ILE A 249 11.90 6.07 22.30
CA ILE A 249 12.45 6.48 23.59
C ILE A 249 11.87 7.86 23.95
N GLY A 250 11.10 7.92 25.04
CA GLY A 250 10.46 9.14 25.53
C GLY A 250 8.95 9.17 25.28
N PRO A 251 8.29 10.32 25.51
CA PRO A 251 6.84 10.41 25.36
C PRO A 251 6.41 10.36 23.90
N GLU A 252 5.24 9.77 23.67
CA GLU A 252 4.52 9.79 22.40
C GLU A 252 4.19 11.23 21.98
N PRO A 253 3.96 11.49 20.68
CA PRO A 253 3.63 12.82 20.19
C PRO A 253 2.35 13.36 20.83
N ALA A 254 2.36 14.65 21.20
CA ALA A 254 1.12 15.36 21.50
C ALA A 254 0.30 15.63 20.24
N GLU A 255 -1.00 15.95 20.39
CA GLU A 255 -1.92 16.17 19.27
C GLU A 255 -1.54 17.36 18.36
N ASP A 256 -0.84 18.36 18.90
CA ASP A 256 -0.33 19.51 18.14
C ASP A 256 1.06 19.27 17.54
N GLU A 257 1.76 18.23 17.99
CA GLU A 257 3.04 17.78 17.45
C GLU A 257 2.86 16.82 16.26
N VAL A 258 1.79 16.03 16.27
CA VAL A 258 1.36 15.21 15.14
C VAL A 258 -0.14 15.35 14.96
N ILE A 259 -0.53 16.00 13.87
CA ILE A 259 -1.91 16.33 13.58
C ILE A 259 -2.52 15.19 12.76
N HIS A 260 -3.70 14.73 13.17
CA HIS A 260 -4.45 13.67 12.50
C HIS A 260 -5.86 14.14 12.13
N PHE A 261 -6.25 13.85 10.89
CA PHE A 261 -7.62 13.97 10.42
C PHE A 261 -8.04 12.69 9.69
N SER A 262 -9.32 12.34 9.74
CA SER A 262 -9.91 11.32 8.87
C SER A 262 -11.03 11.92 8.03
N GLY A 263 -11.15 11.45 6.78
CA GLY A 263 -12.13 11.99 5.85
C GLY A 263 -12.09 11.31 4.49
N PRO A 264 -13.17 11.41 3.70
CA PRO A 264 -13.24 10.78 2.38
C PRO A 264 -12.47 11.56 1.31
N ARG A 265 -12.13 12.84 1.56
CA ARG A 265 -11.46 13.71 0.59
C ARG A 265 -10.64 14.80 1.25
N PHE A 266 -9.44 15.02 0.72
CA PHE A 266 -8.52 16.07 1.12
C PHE A 266 -7.98 16.81 -0.11
N THR A 267 -7.53 18.04 0.12
CA THR A 267 -6.72 18.79 -0.83
C THR A 267 -5.55 19.39 -0.08
N MET A 268 -4.33 19.18 -0.58
CA MET A 268 -3.11 19.75 -0.02
C MET A 268 -2.41 20.56 -1.10
N ASN A 269 -2.19 21.85 -0.82
CA ASN A 269 -1.31 22.70 -1.61
C ASN A 269 0.01 22.84 -0.87
N VAL A 270 1.12 22.71 -1.60
CA VAL A 270 2.48 22.74 -1.07
C VAL A 270 3.26 23.82 -1.81
N GLU A 271 3.64 24.88 -1.10
CA GLU A 271 4.38 26.00 -1.69
C GLU A 271 5.74 25.54 -2.23
N GLY A 272 5.99 25.82 -3.51
CA GLY A 272 7.19 25.39 -4.23
C GLY A 272 7.31 23.87 -4.43
N GLY A 273 6.27 23.11 -4.09
CA GLY A 273 6.16 21.66 -4.26
C GLY A 273 6.99 20.85 -3.27
N SER A 274 6.65 19.57 -3.12
CA SER A 274 7.44 18.61 -2.33
C SER A 274 7.47 17.24 -2.99
N LEU A 275 8.46 16.43 -2.62
CA LEU A 275 8.54 15.04 -3.09
C LEU A 275 7.34 14.26 -2.57
N VAL A 276 6.77 13.45 -3.46
CA VAL A 276 5.63 12.60 -3.19
C VAL A 276 5.94 11.18 -3.63
N HIS A 277 5.61 10.20 -2.80
CA HIS A 277 5.53 8.80 -3.22
C HIS A 277 4.09 8.30 -3.11
N ILE A 278 3.78 7.25 -3.87
CA ILE A 278 2.47 6.59 -3.88
C ILE A 278 2.71 5.09 -3.79
N ASP A 279 2.30 4.47 -2.69
CA ASP A 279 2.58 3.05 -2.38
C ASP A 279 4.06 2.66 -2.57
N GLY A 280 4.98 3.54 -2.15
CA GLY A 280 6.43 3.34 -2.27
C GLY A 280 7.07 3.94 -3.53
N GLU A 281 6.32 4.02 -4.62
CA GLU A 281 6.84 4.52 -5.90
C GLU A 281 6.92 6.06 -5.93
N MET A 282 8.07 6.60 -6.32
CA MET A 282 8.29 8.05 -6.43
C MET A 282 7.38 8.66 -7.53
N ALA A 283 6.51 9.59 -7.13
CA ALA A 283 5.64 10.35 -8.02
C ALA A 283 6.24 11.70 -8.45
N GLY A 284 7.41 12.07 -7.91
CA GLY A 284 8.12 13.31 -8.20
C GLY A 284 7.70 14.46 -7.30
N ARG A 285 8.01 15.69 -7.70
CA ARG A 285 7.70 16.89 -6.94
C ARG A 285 6.34 17.44 -7.34
N LEU A 286 5.40 17.52 -6.38
CA LEU A 286 4.02 18.00 -6.60
C LEU A 286 3.70 19.21 -5.73
N GLU A 287 3.02 20.19 -6.32
CA GLU A 287 2.53 21.39 -5.64
C GLU A 287 1.08 21.26 -5.17
N HIS A 288 0.31 20.38 -5.81
CA HIS A 288 -1.10 20.18 -5.55
C HIS A 288 -1.41 18.69 -5.47
N LEU A 289 -2.10 18.28 -4.40
CA LEU A 289 -2.59 16.93 -4.20
C LEU A 289 -4.09 16.99 -3.93
N GLU A 290 -4.88 16.44 -4.86
CA GLU A 290 -6.27 16.09 -4.63
C GLU A 290 -6.34 14.61 -4.27
N VAL A 291 -6.69 14.31 -3.02
CA VAL A 291 -6.71 12.94 -2.49
C VAL A 291 -8.14 12.55 -2.11
N LYS A 292 -8.61 11.40 -2.55
CA LYS A 292 -9.96 10.91 -2.24
C LYS A 292 -10.02 9.40 -2.03
N CYS A 293 -10.96 8.96 -1.20
CA CYS A 293 -11.33 7.57 -1.02
C CYS A 293 -12.42 7.18 -2.04
N ILE A 294 -12.27 6.02 -2.66
CA ILE A 294 -13.36 5.32 -3.33
C ILE A 294 -13.80 4.18 -2.41
N ALA A 295 -14.85 4.43 -1.63
CA ALA A 295 -15.39 3.47 -0.70
C ALA A 295 -15.83 2.18 -1.40
N GLY A 296 -15.30 1.03 -0.96
CA GLY A 296 -15.55 -0.29 -1.52
C GLY A 296 -15.18 -0.43 -3.01
N GLY A 297 -14.27 0.42 -3.50
CA GLY A 297 -13.92 0.55 -4.91
C GLY A 297 -13.19 -0.65 -5.52
N LEU A 298 -12.64 -1.54 -4.70
CA LEU A 298 -11.94 -2.74 -5.15
C LEU A 298 -12.58 -4.01 -4.58
N ARG A 299 -12.83 -4.98 -5.45
CA ARG A 299 -13.13 -6.35 -5.04
C ARG A 299 -11.82 -7.10 -4.90
N ILE A 300 -11.61 -7.74 -3.76
CA ILE A 300 -10.35 -8.42 -3.44
C ILE A 300 -10.61 -9.79 -2.81
N ARG A 301 -9.77 -10.78 -3.13
CA ARG A 301 -9.74 -12.08 -2.44
C ARG A 301 -9.09 -11.94 -1.07
N GLY A 302 -9.76 -12.44 -0.05
CA GLY A 302 -9.31 -12.22 1.32
C GLY A 302 -9.73 -10.83 1.81
N LEU A 303 -8.92 -10.24 2.69
CA LEU A 303 -9.20 -9.07 3.55
C LEU A 303 -9.66 -9.49 4.95
N ASP A 304 -8.79 -10.22 5.65
CA ASP A 304 -8.90 -10.46 7.09
C ASP A 304 -8.10 -9.42 7.88
N LEU A 305 -8.79 -8.35 8.31
CA LEU A 305 -8.20 -7.30 9.12
C LEU A 305 -7.85 -7.76 10.56
N SER A 306 -8.23 -8.98 10.96
CA SER A 306 -7.89 -9.53 12.28
C SER A 306 -6.46 -10.07 12.35
N ALA A 307 -5.85 -10.41 11.20
CA ALA A 307 -4.44 -10.80 11.10
C ALA A 307 -3.50 -9.64 11.52
N ASN A 308 -3.90 -8.39 11.30
CA ASN A 308 -3.17 -7.20 11.75
C ASN A 308 -3.01 -7.08 13.29
N ARG A 309 -3.66 -7.95 14.09
CA ARG A 309 -3.47 -8.00 15.55
C ARG A 309 -2.35 -8.94 16.02
N ARG A 310 -1.71 -9.72 15.13
CA ARG A 310 -0.68 -10.69 15.51
C ARG A 310 0.66 -10.38 14.85
N TRP A 311 1.35 -9.37 15.36
CA TRP A 311 2.82 -9.35 15.25
C TRP A 311 3.42 -9.59 16.65
N PRO A 312 4.35 -10.55 16.80
CA PRO A 312 5.11 -10.70 18.04
C PRO A 312 5.95 -9.44 18.25
N GLY A 313 6.03 -9.01 19.51
CA GLY A 313 6.58 -7.73 19.91
C GLY A 313 7.97 -7.43 19.36
N ILE A 314 8.14 -6.15 19.05
CA ILE A 314 9.40 -5.42 19.22
C ILE A 314 9.08 -4.30 20.21
#